data_AF-A0A8X6P2P2-F1
#
_entry.id   AF-A0A8X6P2P2-F1
#
_cell.length_a   1.000
_cell.length_b   1.000
_cell.length_c   1.000
_cell.angle_alpha   90.00
_cell.angle_beta   90.00
_cell.angle_gamma   90.00
#
_symmetry.space_group_name_H-M   'P 1'
#
loop_
_entity.id
_entity.type
_entity.pdbx_description
1 polymer ?
#
loop_
_entity_poly.entity_id
_entity_poly.type
_entity_poly.pdbx_seq_one_letter_code
_entity_poly.pdbx_strand_id
1 'polypeptide(L)'
;MGKRIPKSKKHKKLKFVDPCYKGSAPKLIKRNLLPNQPPRDVDDQQISRQLEKIIELKNKGKLKRRKRKKVPKDDFIIVKNSIVDTEEPGMERQIKKLPAVVKQKRFESEYQFIGRIQRMTNMAIEEANMEQKYDVEVKDVDGKGNVELVSAPKEVSERKREKRKMLAERKKEKKKLKSDEKEFDLKKERVSFGEVASAPPVLTAKLRKAPEFNKAGKRELILKNMLPSKTEPKEEKVTPLSKKWKNMQPEQKKALENERLRVVQLYRTMKSKKAS
;
A
#
# COMPACT_ATOMS: atom_id res chain seq x y z
N MET A 1 19.91 -49.73 -13.59
CA MET A 1 19.55 -50.19 -12.23
C MET A 1 20.38 -49.41 -11.20
N GLY A 2 19.87 -48.30 -10.66
CA GLY A 2 20.63 -47.43 -9.76
C GLY A 2 20.82 -48.04 -8.37
N LYS A 3 22.07 -48.12 -7.87
CA LYS A 3 22.40 -48.67 -6.55
C LYS A 3 21.84 -47.77 -5.43
N ARG A 4 21.11 -48.36 -4.49
CA ARG A 4 20.56 -47.70 -3.29
C ARG A 4 21.70 -47.30 -2.34
N ILE A 5 21.83 -46.01 -2.04
CA ILE A 5 22.78 -45.49 -1.05
C ILE A 5 22.27 -45.86 0.37
N PRO A 6 23.09 -46.45 1.26
CA PRO A 6 22.68 -46.80 2.61
C PRO A 6 22.56 -45.54 3.49
N LYS A 7 21.44 -45.40 4.21
CA LYS A 7 21.18 -44.28 5.12
C LYS A 7 22.09 -44.39 6.36
N SER A 8 22.66 -43.27 6.80
CA SER A 8 23.56 -43.22 7.96
C SER A 8 22.83 -43.55 9.27
N LYS A 9 23.46 -44.37 10.13
CA LYS A 9 22.96 -44.74 11.48
C LYS A 9 22.99 -43.58 12.49
N LYS A 10 23.51 -42.40 12.12
CA LYS A 10 23.87 -41.31 13.04
C LYS A 10 22.71 -40.36 13.39
N HIS A 11 21.54 -40.49 12.76
CA HIS A 11 20.35 -39.73 13.16
C HIS A 11 19.28 -40.64 13.77
N LYS A 12 19.63 -41.33 14.86
CA LYS A 12 18.61 -41.77 15.82
C LYS A 12 18.09 -40.49 16.47
N LYS A 13 16.94 -40.00 15.99
CA LYS A 13 16.22 -38.87 16.59
C LYS A 13 16.25 -39.04 18.11
N LEU A 14 16.88 -38.11 18.84
CA LEU A 14 16.71 -38.03 20.29
C LEU A 14 15.20 -37.98 20.52
N LYS A 15 14.64 -39.04 21.11
CA LYS A 15 13.28 -38.95 21.66
C LYS A 15 13.40 -37.94 22.79
N PHE A 16 12.59 -36.89 22.73
CA PHE A 16 12.50 -35.91 23.80
C PHE A 16 12.02 -36.64 25.06
N VAL A 17 12.98 -37.13 25.84
CA VAL A 17 12.77 -37.62 27.19
C VAL A 17 13.23 -36.47 28.05
N ASP A 18 12.27 -35.74 28.57
CA ASP A 18 12.49 -34.65 29.51
C ASP A 18 13.31 -35.21 30.70
N PRO A 19 14.54 -34.71 30.98
CA PRO A 19 15.43 -35.27 32.00
C PRO A 19 14.81 -35.31 33.41
N CYS A 20 13.79 -34.47 33.64
CA CYS A 20 13.10 -34.35 34.91
C CYS A 20 11.84 -35.24 35.02
N TYR A 21 11.46 -35.96 33.97
CA TYR A 21 10.25 -36.78 33.98
C TYR A 21 10.53 -38.20 34.52
N LYS A 22 10.09 -38.46 35.75
CA LYS A 22 10.21 -39.78 36.42
C LYS A 22 8.97 -40.68 36.26
N GLY A 23 8.00 -40.30 35.44
CA GLY A 23 6.74 -41.03 35.25
C GLY A 23 6.79 -42.08 34.15
N SER A 24 5.82 -42.99 34.14
CA SER A 24 5.60 -43.91 33.01
C SER A 24 5.33 -43.11 31.73
N ALA A 25 5.92 -43.53 30.60
CA ALA A 25 5.75 -42.82 29.33
C ALA A 25 4.26 -42.54 29.04
N PRO A 26 3.89 -41.30 28.68
CA PRO A 26 2.50 -40.97 28.41
C PRO A 26 1.99 -41.85 27.27
N LYS A 27 0.96 -42.66 27.54
CA LYS A 27 0.30 -43.45 26.52
C LYS A 27 -0.20 -42.47 25.47
N LEU A 28 0.29 -42.59 24.24
CA LEU A 28 -0.27 -41.88 23.10
C LEU A 28 -1.74 -42.29 23.03
N ILE A 29 -2.64 -41.41 23.45
CA ILE A 29 -4.08 -41.61 23.31
C ILE A 29 -4.29 -41.72 21.82
N LYS A 30 -4.47 -42.95 21.32
CA LYS A 30 -4.91 -43.20 19.96
C LYS A 30 -6.31 -42.60 19.87
N ARG A 31 -6.40 -41.33 19.49
CA ARG A 31 -7.65 -40.73 19.06
C ARG A 31 -7.97 -41.45 17.77
N ASN A 32 -8.73 -42.54 17.86
CA ASN A 32 -9.35 -43.21 16.72
C ASN A 32 -10.47 -42.31 16.16
N LEU A 33 -10.20 -41.02 15.94
CA LEU A 33 -11.10 -40.14 15.21
C LEU A 33 -10.63 -40.18 13.77
N LEU A 34 -11.23 -41.08 12.99
CA LEU A 34 -11.32 -40.86 11.56
C LEU A 34 -11.98 -39.47 11.36
N PRO A 35 -11.42 -38.60 10.51
CA PRO A 35 -12.08 -37.34 10.16
C PRO A 35 -13.52 -37.63 9.69
N ASN A 36 -14.50 -36.87 10.18
CA ASN A 36 -15.93 -36.93 9.82
C ASN A 36 -16.75 -38.12 10.36
N GLN A 37 -16.39 -38.74 11.48
CA GLN A 37 -17.37 -39.60 12.17
C GLN A 37 -18.46 -38.75 12.86
N PRO A 38 -19.73 -39.19 12.81
CA PRO A 38 -20.79 -38.55 13.59
C PRO A 38 -20.47 -38.60 15.09
N PRO A 39 -20.92 -37.60 15.88
CA PRO A 39 -20.80 -37.65 17.34
C PRO A 39 -21.36 -38.95 17.91
N ARG A 40 -20.71 -39.51 18.95
CA ARG A 40 -21.18 -40.75 19.60
C ARG A 40 -22.49 -40.56 20.34
N ASP A 41 -22.66 -39.39 20.93
CA ASP A 41 -23.84 -39.00 21.71
C ASP A 41 -24.40 -37.71 21.11
N VAL A 42 -25.67 -37.73 20.71
CA VAL A 42 -26.34 -36.60 20.02
C VAL A 42 -26.74 -35.51 21.01
N ASP A 43 -27.04 -35.91 22.25
CA ASP A 43 -27.53 -35.03 23.31
C ASP A 43 -26.40 -34.41 24.16
N ASP A 44 -25.21 -35.03 24.16
CA ASP A 44 -24.05 -34.53 24.89
C ASP A 44 -23.21 -33.58 24.03
N GLN A 45 -23.65 -32.33 23.94
CA GLN A 45 -22.82 -31.26 23.37
C GLN A 45 -21.70 -30.89 24.35
N GLN A 46 -20.51 -31.46 24.14
CA GLN A 46 -19.32 -31.10 24.90
C GLN A 46 -19.01 -29.61 24.74
N ILE A 47 -19.03 -28.90 25.87
CA ILE A 47 -18.70 -27.49 25.95
C ILE A 47 -17.17 -27.35 25.81
N SER A 48 -16.68 -26.24 25.27
CA SER A 48 -15.23 -26.02 25.18
C SER A 48 -14.59 -26.01 26.58
N ARG A 49 -13.38 -26.56 26.70
CA ARG A 49 -12.62 -26.63 27.97
C ARG A 49 -12.40 -25.26 28.64
N GLN A 50 -12.34 -24.19 27.86
CA GLN A 50 -12.24 -22.84 28.38
C GLN A 50 -13.54 -22.42 29.07
N LEU A 51 -14.69 -22.75 28.48
CA LEU A 51 -15.99 -22.45 29.05
C LEU A 51 -16.28 -23.32 30.28
N GLU A 52 -15.86 -24.59 30.28
CA GLU A 52 -15.91 -25.45 31.48
C GLU A 52 -15.15 -24.81 32.65
N LYS A 53 -13.92 -24.34 32.41
CA LYS A 53 -13.14 -23.61 33.43
C LYS A 53 -13.84 -22.34 33.92
N ILE A 54 -14.47 -21.58 33.03
CA ILE A 54 -15.22 -20.37 33.39
C ILE A 54 -16.43 -20.73 34.26
N ILE A 55 -17.16 -21.79 33.92
CA ILE A 55 -18.32 -22.29 34.69
C ILE A 55 -17.85 -22.80 36.06
N GLU A 56 -16.78 -23.57 36.12
CA GLU A 56 -16.18 -24.02 37.38
C GLU A 56 -15.78 -22.83 38.26
N LEU A 57 -15.10 -21.82 37.69
CA LEU A 57 -14.69 -20.63 38.42
C LEU A 57 -15.90 -19.81 38.90
N LYS A 58 -16.96 -19.73 38.09
CA LYS A 58 -18.23 -19.07 38.45
C LYS A 58 -18.99 -19.82 39.55
N ASN A 59 -18.90 -21.15 39.59
CA ASN A 59 -19.56 -21.97 40.60
C ASN A 59 -18.75 -22.03 41.91
N LYS A 60 -17.41 -22.14 41.82
CA LYS A 60 -16.48 -22.10 42.96
C LYS A 60 -16.42 -20.72 43.61
N GLY A 61 -16.35 -19.67 42.78
CA GLY A 61 -16.48 -18.30 43.23
C GLY A 61 -17.95 -17.98 43.41
N LYS A 62 -18.48 -18.06 44.64
CA LYS A 62 -19.77 -17.45 45.03
C LYS A 62 -19.70 -15.92 44.85
N LEU A 63 -19.60 -15.46 43.61
CA LEU A 63 -19.53 -14.07 43.21
C LEU A 63 -20.90 -13.47 43.52
N LYS A 64 -21.06 -13.00 44.76
CA LYS A 64 -22.19 -12.16 45.16
C LYS A 64 -22.25 -11.04 44.13
N ARG A 65 -23.29 -11.04 43.29
CA ARG A 65 -23.53 -9.93 42.36
C ARG A 65 -23.58 -8.67 43.22
N ARG A 66 -22.54 -7.83 43.14
CA ARG A 66 -22.52 -6.56 43.88
C ARG A 66 -23.79 -5.82 43.48
N LYS A 67 -24.68 -5.55 44.44
CA LYS A 67 -25.86 -4.72 44.18
C LYS A 67 -25.33 -3.40 43.64
N ARG A 68 -25.70 -3.05 42.41
CA ARG A 68 -25.34 -1.76 41.82
C ARG A 68 -25.92 -0.69 42.74
N LYS A 69 -25.06 0.18 43.30
CA LYS A 69 -25.53 1.37 44.02
C LYS A 69 -26.43 2.13 43.05
N LYS A 70 -27.66 2.47 43.47
CA LYS A 70 -28.52 3.35 42.69
C LYS A 70 -27.88 4.73 42.75
N VAL A 71 -27.35 5.20 41.63
CA VAL A 71 -26.88 6.59 41.50
C VAL A 71 -28.12 7.48 41.58
N PRO A 72 -28.13 8.54 42.39
CA PRO A 72 -29.22 9.52 42.42
C PRO A 72 -29.44 10.10 41.01
N LYS A 73 -30.69 10.45 40.71
CA LYS A 73 -31.15 10.69 39.32
C LYS A 73 -30.59 11.95 38.66
N ASP A 74 -29.90 12.83 39.39
CA ASP A 74 -29.54 14.17 38.92
C ASP A 74 -28.08 14.60 39.19
N ASP A 75 -27.17 13.66 39.49
CA ASP A 75 -25.72 13.94 39.61
C ASP A 75 -25.05 13.94 38.23
N PHE A 76 -25.55 14.74 37.29
CA PHE A 76 -24.92 14.87 35.97
C PHE A 76 -23.68 15.74 36.06
N ILE A 77 -22.57 15.24 35.52
CA ILE A 77 -21.35 16.04 35.39
C ILE A 77 -21.62 17.13 34.34
N ILE A 78 -21.35 18.38 34.72
CA ILE A 78 -21.45 19.56 33.86
C ILE A 78 -20.07 20.18 33.75
N VAL A 79 -19.52 20.20 32.54
CA VAL A 79 -18.27 20.87 32.21
C VAL A 79 -18.59 22.20 31.55
N LYS A 80 -18.08 23.29 32.12
CA LYS A 80 -18.19 24.65 31.59
C LYS A 80 -16.80 25.14 31.19
N ASN A 81 -16.67 25.83 30.07
CA ASN A 81 -15.42 26.49 29.72
C ASN A 81 -15.23 27.70 30.64
N SER A 82 -14.11 27.75 31.38
CA SER A 82 -13.77 28.86 32.28
C SER A 82 -12.87 29.92 31.64
N ILE A 83 -12.26 29.60 30.51
CA ILE A 83 -11.33 30.47 29.78
C ILE A 83 -12.09 31.07 28.60
N VAL A 84 -12.00 32.39 28.44
CA VAL A 84 -12.50 33.08 27.25
C VAL A 84 -11.50 32.87 26.13
N ASP A 85 -11.97 32.35 25.01
CA ASP A 85 -11.14 32.15 23.82
C ASP A 85 -10.74 33.53 23.24
N THR A 86 -9.59 34.07 23.66
CA THR A 86 -9.00 35.29 23.09
C THR A 86 -8.03 34.94 21.95
N GLU A 87 -8.09 35.70 20.86
CA GLU A 87 -7.14 35.60 19.75
C GLU A 87 -5.75 36.07 20.21
N GLU A 88 -4.79 35.16 20.21
CA GLU A 88 -3.40 35.48 20.50
C GLU A 88 -2.71 36.08 19.26
N PRO A 89 -1.77 37.04 19.45
CA PRO A 89 -1.05 37.65 18.34
C PRO A 89 -0.23 36.59 17.59
N GLY A 90 -0.45 36.49 16.27
CA GLY A 90 0.20 35.49 15.40
C GLY A 90 -0.68 34.28 15.04
N MET A 91 -1.92 34.22 15.52
CA MET A 91 -2.93 33.29 15.00
C MET A 91 -3.40 33.74 13.61
N GLU A 92 -3.00 33.01 12.56
CA GLU A 92 -3.47 33.27 11.18
C GLU A 92 -4.88 32.71 10.92
N ARG A 93 -5.35 31.78 11.76
CA ARG A 93 -6.62 31.05 11.58
C ARG A 93 -7.65 31.50 12.61
N GLN A 94 -8.92 31.57 12.18
CA GLN A 94 -10.03 31.92 13.06
C GLN A 94 -10.21 30.87 14.15
N ILE A 95 -10.47 31.31 15.38
CA ILE A 95 -10.74 30.39 16.49
C ILE A 95 -12.09 29.72 16.26
N LYS A 96 -12.09 28.38 16.24
CA LYS A 96 -13.32 27.58 16.19
C LYS A 96 -14.04 27.64 17.52
N LYS A 97 -15.33 27.98 17.48
CA LYS A 97 -16.17 28.10 18.68
C LYS A 97 -16.40 26.73 19.31
N LEU A 98 -15.97 26.56 20.55
CA LEU A 98 -16.27 25.36 21.34
C LEU A 98 -17.67 25.43 21.95
N PRO A 99 -18.32 24.28 22.21
CA PRO A 99 -19.58 24.26 22.93
C PRO A 99 -19.39 24.82 24.35
N ALA A 100 -20.17 25.84 24.72
CA ALA A 100 -20.03 26.54 25.99
C ALA A 100 -20.22 25.63 27.22
N VAL A 101 -21.11 24.64 27.11
CA VAL A 101 -21.42 23.70 28.19
C VAL A 101 -21.57 22.30 27.65
N VAL A 102 -20.82 21.35 28.21
CA VAL A 102 -20.93 19.92 27.90
C VAL A 102 -21.47 19.19 29.12
N LYS A 103 -22.66 18.59 28.99
CA LYS A 103 -23.34 17.85 30.07
C LYS A 103 -23.32 16.35 29.83
N GLN A 104 -23.25 15.57 30.89
CA GLN A 104 -23.47 14.12 30.87
C GLN A 104 -24.92 13.80 30.46
N LYS A 105 -25.12 12.76 29.64
CA LYS A 105 -26.46 12.34 29.20
C LYS A 105 -27.16 11.49 30.27
N ARG A 106 -28.49 11.44 30.23
CA ARG A 106 -29.36 10.71 31.18
C ARG A 106 -28.96 9.24 31.45
N PHE A 107 -28.46 8.55 30.43
CA PHE A 107 -28.11 7.12 30.49
C PHE A 107 -26.61 6.87 30.28
N GLU A 108 -25.78 7.91 30.36
CA GLU A 108 -24.33 7.83 30.19
C GLU A 108 -23.68 7.65 31.56
N SER A 109 -22.77 6.69 31.70
CA SER A 109 -21.96 6.61 32.92
C SER A 109 -20.87 7.68 32.95
N GLU A 110 -20.36 8.03 34.12
CA GLU A 110 -19.24 8.98 34.25
C GLU A 110 -18.04 8.61 33.36
N TYR A 111 -17.65 7.33 33.37
CA TYR A 111 -16.57 6.84 32.51
C TYR A 111 -16.90 7.01 31.01
N GLN A 112 -18.16 6.78 30.61
CA GLN A 112 -18.58 6.99 29.23
C GLN A 112 -18.57 8.49 28.85
N PHE A 113 -18.95 9.37 29.78
CA PHE A 113 -18.91 10.82 29.62
C PHE A 113 -17.48 11.31 29.42
N ILE A 114 -16.55 10.90 30.29
CA ILE A 114 -15.13 11.23 30.18
C ILE A 114 -14.58 10.69 28.86
N GLY A 115 -14.90 9.43 28.51
CA GLY A 115 -14.51 8.85 27.22
C GLY A 115 -15.11 9.58 26.02
N ARG A 116 -16.31 10.14 26.13
CA ARG A 116 -16.91 10.99 25.09
C ARG A 116 -16.15 12.31 24.96
N ILE A 117 -15.81 12.96 26.08
CA ILE A 117 -14.98 14.18 26.06
C ILE A 117 -13.64 13.88 25.39
N GLN A 118 -12.93 12.83 25.81
CA GLN A 118 -11.64 12.45 25.22
C GLN A 118 -11.74 12.21 23.70
N ARG A 119 -12.81 11.56 23.23
CA ARG A 119 -13.04 11.41 21.78
C ARG A 119 -13.23 12.76 21.08
N MET A 120 -14.02 13.67 21.64
CA MET A 120 -14.20 15.01 21.06
C MET A 120 -12.88 15.77 21.03
N THR A 121 -12.08 15.70 22.09
CA THR A 121 -10.75 16.32 22.16
C THR A 121 -9.81 15.74 21.10
N ASN A 122 -9.75 14.41 20.98
CA ASN A 122 -8.90 13.77 19.98
C ASN A 122 -9.33 14.13 18.55
N MET A 123 -10.63 14.19 18.28
CA MET A 123 -11.15 14.64 16.98
C MET A 123 -10.72 16.06 16.66
N ALA A 124 -10.81 17.00 17.62
CA ALA A 124 -10.38 18.38 17.42
C ALA A 124 -8.85 18.49 17.19
N ILE A 125 -8.05 17.69 17.90
CA ILE A 125 -6.59 17.62 17.70
C ILE A 125 -6.27 17.07 16.30
N GLU A 126 -6.93 15.99 15.89
CA GLU A 126 -6.75 15.39 14.57
C GLU A 126 -7.15 16.35 13.46
N GLU A 127 -8.26 17.06 13.63
CA GLU A 127 -8.72 18.10 12.72
C GLU A 127 -7.67 19.20 12.57
N ALA A 128 -7.19 19.78 13.68
CA ALA A 128 -6.14 20.81 13.66
C ALA A 128 -4.86 20.33 12.95
N ASN A 129 -4.42 19.10 13.22
CA ASN A 129 -3.26 18.49 12.56
C ASN A 129 -3.46 18.34 11.05
N MET A 130 -4.67 17.96 10.62
CA MET A 130 -5.02 17.82 9.20
C MET A 130 -5.06 19.18 8.51
N GLU A 131 -5.67 20.17 9.14
CA GLU A 131 -5.71 21.54 8.61
C GLU A 131 -4.31 22.14 8.47
N GLN A 132 -3.45 21.93 9.46
CA GLN A 132 -2.05 22.39 9.40
C GLN A 132 -1.27 21.69 8.29
N LYS A 133 -1.42 20.37 8.16
CA LYS A 133 -0.67 19.56 7.20
C LYS A 133 -1.05 19.86 5.75
N TYR A 134 -2.34 20.10 5.49
CA TYR A 134 -2.85 20.30 4.13
C TYR A 134 -3.11 21.75 3.77
N ASP A 135 -3.06 22.65 4.77
CA ASP A 135 -3.38 24.06 4.64
C ASP A 135 -4.80 24.28 4.08
N VAL A 136 -5.75 23.64 4.77
CA VAL A 136 -7.18 23.63 4.45
C VAL A 136 -7.93 23.93 5.73
N GLU A 137 -9.01 24.69 5.64
CA GLU A 137 -9.91 24.96 6.76
C GLU A 137 -11.18 24.12 6.61
N VAL A 138 -11.52 23.38 7.67
CA VAL A 138 -12.73 22.58 7.81
C VAL A 138 -13.76 23.45 8.52
N LYS A 139 -14.80 23.87 7.78
CA LYS A 139 -15.84 24.77 8.31
C LYS A 139 -16.98 24.00 8.96
N ASP A 140 -17.59 23.08 8.22
CA ASP A 140 -18.72 22.29 8.69
C ASP A 140 -18.68 20.86 8.15
N VAL A 141 -19.14 19.93 8.99
CA VAL A 141 -19.44 18.56 8.60
C VAL A 141 -20.96 18.46 8.49
N ASP A 142 -21.48 18.30 7.27
CA ASP A 142 -22.89 18.04 7.05
C ASP A 142 -23.32 16.81 7.87
N GLY A 143 -24.58 16.75 8.31
CA GLY A 143 -25.13 15.56 8.98
C GLY A 143 -25.05 14.25 8.17
N LYS A 144 -24.67 14.34 6.88
CA LYS A 144 -24.41 13.21 5.97
C LYS A 144 -22.92 12.83 5.86
N GLY A 145 -22.03 13.52 6.57
CA GLY A 145 -20.58 13.28 6.57
C GLY A 145 -19.81 13.93 5.43
N ASN A 146 -20.43 14.85 4.68
CA ASN A 146 -19.70 15.67 3.70
C ASN A 146 -19.00 16.81 4.43
N VAL A 147 -17.73 17.04 4.11
CA VAL A 147 -16.92 18.09 4.73
C VAL A 147 -16.73 19.19 3.70
N GLU A 148 -17.18 20.41 4.02
CA GLU A 148 -16.86 21.57 3.21
C GLU A 148 -15.42 22.01 3.51
N LEU A 149 -14.55 21.77 2.54
CA LEU A 149 -13.13 22.11 2.60
C LEU A 149 -12.93 23.44 1.88
N VAL A 150 -12.61 24.49 2.64
CA VAL A 150 -12.14 25.73 2.05
C VAL A 150 -10.63 25.67 2.01
N SER A 151 -10.06 25.53 0.81
CA SER A 151 -8.63 25.69 0.65
C SER A 151 -8.27 27.11 1.04
N ALA A 152 -7.40 27.29 2.03
CA ALA A 152 -6.83 28.59 2.32
C ALA A 152 -6.25 29.15 1.02
N PRO A 153 -6.47 30.44 0.68
CA PRO A 153 -5.84 31.04 -0.46
C PRO A 153 -4.34 30.96 -0.21
N LYS A 154 -3.67 30.00 -0.84
CA LYS A 154 -2.22 29.91 -0.80
C LYS A 154 -1.72 31.20 -1.40
N GLU A 155 -1.22 32.10 -0.55
CA GLU A 155 -0.34 33.16 -0.99
C GLU A 155 0.88 32.47 -1.58
N VAL A 156 0.80 32.22 -2.88
CA VAL A 156 1.90 31.61 -3.62
C VAL A 156 3.00 32.65 -3.58
N SER A 157 3.98 32.42 -2.70
CA SER A 157 5.24 33.16 -2.63
C SER A 157 5.63 33.68 -4.02
N GLU A 158 5.93 34.98 -4.12
CA GLU A 158 6.20 35.65 -5.39
C GLU A 158 7.21 34.86 -6.24
N ARG A 159 8.25 34.32 -5.60
CA ARG A 159 9.27 33.44 -6.20
C ARG A 159 8.69 32.21 -6.91
N LYS A 160 7.66 31.59 -6.33
CA LYS A 160 6.97 30.43 -6.92
C LYS A 160 6.05 30.84 -8.08
N ARG A 161 5.50 32.06 -8.03
CA ARG A 161 4.71 32.65 -9.11
C ARG A 161 5.60 33.01 -10.32
N GLU A 162 6.76 33.60 -10.07
CA GLU A 162 7.78 33.88 -11.09
C GLU A 162 8.30 32.60 -11.76
N LYS A 163 8.66 31.59 -10.97
CA LYS A 163 9.12 30.30 -11.50
C LYS A 163 8.07 29.65 -12.42
N ARG A 164 6.78 29.79 -12.09
CA ARG A 164 5.68 29.32 -12.95
C ARG A 164 5.57 30.12 -14.25
N LYS A 165 5.73 31.45 -14.20
CA LYS A 165 5.74 32.31 -15.40
C LYS A 165 6.87 31.91 -16.35
N MET A 166 8.11 31.82 -15.85
CA MET A 166 9.28 31.40 -16.64
C MET A 166 9.09 30.02 -17.30
N LEU A 167 8.49 29.06 -16.58
CA LEU A 167 8.21 27.72 -17.11
C LEU A 167 7.13 27.74 -18.22
N ALA A 168 6.13 28.62 -18.08
CA ALA A 168 5.08 28.80 -19.07
C ALA A 168 5.63 29.46 -20.35
N GLU A 169 6.50 30.46 -20.22
CA GLU A 169 7.19 31.11 -21.34
C GLU A 169 8.08 30.13 -22.10
N ARG A 170 8.93 29.38 -21.39
CA ARG A 170 9.77 28.35 -22.01
C ARG A 170 8.97 27.27 -22.74
N LYS A 171 7.76 26.94 -22.26
CA LYS A 171 6.83 26.03 -22.96
C LYS A 171 6.26 26.66 -24.22
N LYS A 172 5.93 27.97 -24.20
CA LYS A 172 5.45 28.70 -25.38
C LYS A 172 6.53 28.79 -26.45
N GLU A 173 7.76 29.12 -26.08
CA GLU A 173 8.92 29.16 -27.00
C GLU A 173 9.17 27.80 -27.67
N LYS A 174 9.18 26.71 -26.89
CA LYS A 174 9.31 25.36 -27.45
C LYS A 174 8.19 24.99 -28.42
N LYS A 175 6.97 25.49 -28.22
CA LYS A 175 5.87 25.27 -29.17
C LYS A 175 6.04 26.08 -30.44
N LYS A 176 6.59 27.29 -30.37
CA LYS A 176 6.91 28.12 -31.53
C LYS A 176 8.02 27.47 -32.37
N LEU A 177 9.11 27.02 -31.76
CA LEU A 177 10.19 26.30 -32.46
C LEU A 177 9.70 25.03 -33.19
N LYS A 178 8.74 24.30 -32.62
CA LYS A 178 8.11 23.14 -33.28
C LYS A 178 7.16 23.52 -34.42
N SER A 179 6.66 24.75 -34.44
CA SER A 179 5.87 25.26 -35.56
C SER A 179 6.76 25.50 -36.77
N ASP A 180 7.98 26.00 -36.54
CA ASP A 180 8.95 26.28 -37.60
C ASP A 180 9.44 25.00 -38.30
N GLU A 181 9.43 23.84 -37.62
CA GLU A 181 9.72 22.53 -38.23
C GLU A 181 8.74 22.15 -39.37
N LYS A 182 7.54 22.73 -39.43
CA LYS A 182 6.58 22.52 -40.53
C LYS A 182 7.05 23.10 -41.86
N GLU A 183 7.97 24.06 -41.82
CA GLU A 183 8.57 24.63 -43.02
C GLU A 183 9.46 23.61 -43.75
N PHE A 184 9.95 22.59 -43.02
CA PHE A 184 10.72 21.48 -43.58
C PHE A 184 9.82 20.44 -44.27
N ASP A 185 8.55 20.32 -43.87
CA ASP A 185 7.58 19.45 -44.54
C ASP A 185 7.18 19.97 -45.93
N LEU A 186 7.21 21.29 -46.14
CA LEU A 186 6.93 21.93 -47.44
C LEU A 186 8.06 21.74 -48.47
N LYS A 187 9.26 21.34 -48.04
CA LYS A 187 10.44 21.15 -48.91
C LYS A 187 10.65 19.69 -49.33
N LYS A 188 9.71 18.79 -49.04
CA LYS A 188 9.80 17.38 -49.45
C LYS A 188 9.33 17.22 -50.90
N GLU A 189 10.25 16.87 -51.80
CA GLU A 189 9.88 16.39 -53.14
C GLU A 189 9.23 15.01 -53.05
N ARG A 190 8.08 14.86 -53.71
CA ARG A 190 7.36 13.59 -53.79
C ARG A 190 7.71 12.91 -55.10
N VAL A 191 8.70 12.01 -55.07
CA VAL A 191 9.17 11.25 -56.23
C VAL A 191 8.28 10.04 -56.46
N SER A 192 7.86 9.82 -57.71
CA SER A 192 6.98 8.71 -58.08
C SER A 192 7.75 7.40 -58.25
N PHE A 193 7.06 6.25 -58.09
CA PHE A 193 7.71 4.94 -58.18
C PHE A 193 8.11 4.66 -59.64
N GLY A 194 9.41 4.63 -59.93
CA GLY A 194 9.96 4.49 -61.29
C GLY A 194 10.84 5.66 -61.72
N GLU A 195 10.76 6.81 -61.03
CA GLU A 195 11.73 7.91 -61.18
C GLU A 195 13.01 7.60 -60.38
N VAL A 196 14.16 7.73 -61.03
CA VAL A 196 15.46 7.65 -60.36
C VAL A 196 15.79 9.03 -59.79
N ALA A 197 15.65 9.18 -58.47
CA ALA A 197 16.08 10.39 -57.78
C ALA A 197 17.58 10.62 -58.00
N SER A 198 17.98 11.88 -58.19
CA SER A 198 19.41 12.22 -58.30
C SER A 198 20.14 11.76 -57.03
N ALA A 199 21.23 11.02 -57.21
CA ALA A 199 22.03 10.59 -56.08
C ALA A 199 22.53 11.84 -55.35
N PRO A 200 22.33 11.96 -54.02
CA PRO A 200 22.81 13.10 -53.29
C PRO A 200 24.33 13.21 -53.47
N PRO A 201 24.88 14.44 -53.58
CA PRO A 201 26.31 14.62 -53.78
C PRO A 201 27.07 13.97 -52.64
N VAL A 202 28.04 13.11 -52.98
CA VAL A 202 28.91 12.48 -51.99
C VAL A 202 29.85 13.56 -51.47
N LEU A 203 29.75 13.88 -50.18
CA LEU A 203 30.64 14.84 -49.52
C LEU A 203 32.05 14.24 -49.41
N THR A 204 32.88 14.45 -50.43
CA THR A 204 34.29 14.04 -50.49
C THR A 204 35.26 15.07 -49.90
N ALA A 205 34.74 16.22 -49.47
CA ALA A 205 35.55 17.31 -48.94
C ALA A 205 36.12 16.96 -47.56
N LYS A 206 37.44 16.80 -47.49
CA LYS A 206 38.18 16.76 -46.20
C LYS A 206 38.11 18.15 -45.57
N LEU A 207 37.69 18.23 -44.30
CA LEU A 207 37.71 19.48 -43.52
C LEU A 207 39.14 20.04 -43.49
N ARG A 208 39.31 21.33 -43.82
CA ARG A 208 40.62 22.01 -43.84
C ARG A 208 41.21 21.95 -42.42
N LYS A 209 42.40 21.33 -42.26
CA LYS A 209 43.09 21.07 -40.98
C LYS A 209 42.52 19.95 -40.09
N ALA A 210 41.64 19.09 -40.62
CA ALA A 210 41.27 17.88 -39.87
C ALA A 210 42.46 16.89 -39.86
N PRO A 211 42.89 16.40 -38.68
CA PRO A 211 43.90 15.35 -38.59
C PRO A 211 43.42 14.08 -39.30
N GLU A 212 44.31 13.35 -39.98
CA GLU A 212 44.01 12.02 -40.50
C GLU A 212 43.91 11.04 -39.31
N PHE A 213 42.73 10.96 -38.70
CA PHE A 213 42.46 9.97 -37.67
C PHE A 213 42.27 8.61 -38.34
N ASN A 214 43.22 7.70 -38.17
CA ASN A 214 42.91 6.27 -38.16
C ASN A 214 41.75 6.10 -37.17
N LYS A 215 40.55 5.72 -37.63
CA LYS A 215 39.34 5.61 -36.80
C LYS A 215 39.69 4.95 -35.46
N ALA A 216 39.79 5.76 -34.41
CA ALA A 216 40.17 5.28 -33.09
C ALA A 216 39.06 4.33 -32.62
N GLY A 217 39.39 3.04 -32.46
CA GLY A 217 38.42 2.00 -32.08
C GLY A 217 38.30 0.81 -33.02
N LYS A 218 38.94 0.80 -34.20
CA LYS A 218 39.09 -0.42 -35.01
C LYS A 218 40.22 -1.31 -34.47
N ARG A 219 40.08 -1.81 -33.24
CA ARG A 219 40.76 -3.02 -32.82
C ARG A 219 39.77 -4.15 -33.02
N GLU A 220 40.02 -4.99 -34.01
CA GLU A 220 39.19 -6.17 -34.22
C GLU A 220 39.36 -7.09 -33.00
N LEU A 221 38.26 -7.42 -32.34
CA LEU A 221 38.28 -8.37 -31.23
C LEU A 221 38.86 -9.68 -31.75
N ILE A 222 39.88 -10.23 -31.09
CA ILE A 222 40.59 -11.45 -31.51
C ILE A 222 39.62 -12.60 -31.85
N LEU A 223 38.50 -12.68 -31.12
CA LEU A 223 37.42 -13.65 -31.34
C LEU A 223 36.68 -13.52 -32.68
N LYS A 224 36.63 -12.33 -33.31
CA LYS A 224 36.07 -12.17 -34.67
C LYS A 224 36.91 -12.87 -35.72
N ASN A 225 38.21 -13.06 -35.46
CA ASN A 225 39.12 -13.75 -36.38
C ASN A 225 39.09 -15.28 -36.17
N MET A 226 38.47 -15.75 -35.08
CA MET A 226 38.37 -17.18 -34.73
C MET A 226 36.99 -17.78 -34.99
N LEU A 227 35.97 -16.97 -35.29
CA LEU A 227 34.59 -17.44 -35.49
C LEU A 227 34.08 -17.02 -36.88
N PRO A 228 33.52 -17.94 -37.69
CA PRO A 228 32.90 -17.57 -38.96
C PRO A 228 31.64 -16.72 -38.69
N SER A 229 31.64 -15.49 -39.19
CA SER A 229 30.60 -14.49 -38.97
C SER A 229 29.29 -14.85 -39.70
N LYS A 230 28.31 -15.35 -38.94
CA LYS A 230 26.90 -15.29 -39.34
C LYS A 230 26.07 -14.66 -38.22
N THR A 231 25.37 -13.59 -38.60
CA THR A 231 24.23 -12.92 -37.95
C THR A 231 24.48 -11.98 -36.76
N GLU A 232 23.92 -10.76 -36.90
CA GLU A 232 23.91 -9.64 -35.94
C GLU A 232 23.09 -9.95 -34.68
N PRO A 233 23.47 -9.44 -33.48
CA PRO A 233 22.71 -9.66 -32.25
C PRO A 233 21.52 -8.70 -32.14
N LYS A 234 20.34 -9.24 -31.83
CA LYS A 234 19.21 -8.43 -31.34
C LYS A 234 19.50 -8.01 -29.91
N GLU A 235 19.53 -6.71 -29.65
CA GLU A 235 19.58 -6.16 -28.29
C GLU A 235 18.27 -6.48 -27.55
N GLU A 236 18.26 -7.56 -26.78
CA GLU A 236 17.20 -7.81 -25.82
C GLU A 236 17.34 -6.84 -24.64
N LYS A 237 16.41 -5.89 -24.56
CA LYS A 237 16.28 -5.00 -23.41
C LYS A 237 15.94 -5.85 -22.19
N VAL A 238 16.91 -6.05 -21.31
CA VAL A 238 16.72 -6.67 -19.99
C VAL A 238 15.78 -5.77 -19.18
N THR A 239 14.49 -6.11 -19.14
CA THR A 239 13.54 -5.45 -18.24
C THR A 239 13.81 -5.90 -16.81
N PRO A 240 13.91 -4.99 -15.83
CA PRO A 240 14.15 -5.38 -14.45
C PRO A 240 13.02 -6.28 -13.93
N LEU A 241 13.42 -7.34 -13.22
CA LEU A 241 12.61 -8.50 -12.80
C LEU A 241 11.42 -8.18 -11.86
N SER A 242 11.19 -6.93 -11.49
CA SER A 242 9.99 -6.53 -10.75
C SER A 242 9.61 -5.05 -10.97
N LYS A 243 8.60 -4.82 -11.81
CA LYS A 243 7.98 -3.49 -11.90
C LYS A 243 6.92 -3.37 -10.80
N LYS A 244 7.07 -2.40 -9.89
CA LYS A 244 6.07 -2.14 -8.84
C LYS A 244 4.69 -1.89 -9.47
N TRP A 245 3.62 -2.41 -8.86
CA TRP A 245 2.25 -2.32 -9.38
C TRP A 245 1.84 -0.90 -9.80
N LYS A 246 2.21 0.11 -9.01
CA LYS A 246 1.89 1.52 -9.28
C LYS A 246 2.44 2.02 -10.63
N ASN A 247 3.54 1.43 -11.12
CA ASN A 247 4.27 1.86 -12.32
C ASN A 247 3.96 1.00 -13.57
N MET A 248 3.01 0.06 -13.49
CA MET A 248 2.60 -0.75 -14.63
C MET A 248 1.54 -0.03 -15.47
N GLN A 249 1.58 -0.28 -16.79
CA GLN A 249 0.55 0.19 -17.72
C GLN A 249 -0.81 -0.45 -17.38
N PRO A 250 -1.94 0.21 -17.67
CA PRO A 250 -3.27 -0.28 -17.28
C PRO A 250 -3.60 -1.64 -17.90
N GLU A 251 -3.17 -1.90 -19.13
CA GLU A 251 -3.36 -3.20 -19.81
C GLU A 251 -2.61 -4.33 -19.10
N GLN A 252 -1.38 -4.08 -18.67
CA GLN A 252 -0.57 -5.05 -17.93
C GLN A 252 -1.18 -5.36 -16.55
N LYS A 253 -1.74 -4.35 -15.86
CA LYS A 253 -2.47 -4.55 -14.60
C LYS A 253 -3.71 -5.42 -14.81
N LYS A 254 -4.46 -5.17 -15.88
CA LYS A 254 -5.67 -5.93 -16.24
C LYS A 254 -5.33 -7.40 -16.54
N ALA A 255 -4.25 -7.64 -17.29
CA ALA A 255 -3.77 -8.99 -17.58
C ALA A 255 -3.40 -9.76 -16.29
N LEU A 256 -2.64 -9.13 -15.38
CA LEU A 256 -2.24 -9.75 -14.12
C LEU A 256 -3.43 -10.01 -13.17
N GLU A 257 -4.42 -9.11 -13.13
CA GLU A 257 -5.61 -9.34 -12.31
C GLU A 257 -6.44 -10.50 -12.89
N ASN A 258 -6.54 -10.63 -14.21
CA ASN A 258 -7.20 -11.77 -14.85
C ASN A 258 -6.49 -13.10 -14.53
N GLU A 259 -5.16 -13.13 -14.56
CA GLU A 259 -4.37 -14.30 -14.16
C GLU A 259 -4.59 -14.66 -12.70
N ARG A 260 -4.59 -13.67 -11.80
CA ARG A 260 -4.90 -13.85 -10.37
C ARG A 260 -6.28 -14.47 -10.18
N LEU A 261 -7.31 -13.94 -10.86
CA LEU A 261 -8.67 -14.47 -10.78
C LEU A 261 -8.73 -15.91 -11.26
N ARG A 262 -8.07 -16.23 -12.39
CA ARG A 262 -7.98 -17.60 -12.93
C ARG A 262 -7.35 -18.57 -11.93
N VAL A 263 -6.24 -18.19 -11.30
CA VAL A 263 -5.55 -19.03 -10.29
C VAL A 263 -6.43 -19.24 -9.06
N VAL A 264 -7.10 -18.19 -8.58
CA VAL A 264 -8.01 -18.28 -7.43
C VAL A 264 -9.18 -19.21 -7.73
N GLN A 265 -9.78 -19.10 -8.91
CA GLN A 265 -10.84 -20.02 -9.34
C GLN A 265 -10.34 -21.45 -9.42
N LEU A 266 -9.18 -21.69 -10.05
CA LEU A 266 -8.57 -23.02 -10.11
C LEU A 266 -8.36 -23.60 -8.71
N TYR A 267 -7.78 -22.82 -7.79
CA TYR A 267 -7.56 -23.23 -6.42
C TYR A 267 -8.87 -23.56 -5.69
N ARG A 268 -9.92 -22.76 -5.86
CA ARG A 268 -11.25 -23.03 -5.31
C ARG A 268 -11.83 -24.34 -5.84
N THR A 269 -11.72 -24.58 -7.16
CA THR A 269 -12.19 -25.84 -7.75
C THR A 269 -11.40 -27.04 -7.22
N MET A 270 -10.06 -26.95 -7.13
CA MET A 270 -9.23 -28.01 -6.54
C MET A 270 -9.59 -28.27 -5.08
N LYS A 271 -9.82 -27.22 -4.29
CA LYS A 271 -10.22 -27.34 -2.88
C LYS A 271 -11.61 -27.96 -2.74
N SER A 272 -12.55 -27.62 -3.62
CA SER A 272 -13.88 -28.26 -3.66
C SER A 272 -13.79 -29.73 -4.04
N LYS A 273 -12.99 -30.10 -5.04
CA LYS A 273 -12.75 -31.49 -5.46
C LYS A 273 -12.05 -32.32 -4.39
N LYS A 274 -11.22 -31.71 -3.55
CA LYS A 274 -10.56 -32.38 -2.42
C LYS A 274 -11.48 -32.53 -1.20
N ALA A 275 -12.55 -31.73 -1.13
CA ALA A 275 -13.52 -31.76 -0.05
C ALA A 275 -14.74 -32.65 -0.36
N SER A 276 -15.00 -32.90 -1.64
CA SER A 276 -15.85 -33.98 -2.14
C SER A 276 -15.11 -35.31 -2.10
#